data_AF-A0A7S3M7F2-F1
#
_entry.id   AF-A0A7S3M7F2-F1
#
_cell.length_a   1.000
_cell.length_b   1.000
_cell.length_c   1.000
_cell.angle_alpha   90.00
_cell.angle_beta   90.00
_cell.angle_gamma   90.00
#
_symmetry.space_group_name_H-M   'P 1'
#
loop_
_entity.id
_entity.type
_entity.pdbx_description
1 polymer ?
#
loop_
_entity_poly.entity_id
_entity_poly.type
_entity_poly.pdbx_seq_one_letter_code
_entity_poly.pdbx_strand_id
1 'polypeptide(L)'
;MSALAEAEEAERRIYGEKVRVAQLLRKDRVKRFLNFRALNSQDRAEWSELMEQDVTLTLPITPYRYFPRREIAQLNRVVRGLDEVLVDNASLALLAECIGQGSPQWRQAIKQSMACKIEFEYPDAHLLCAGDRVMCKYSMHITNCERVGGPPNSSCTQHGMLQCTFNPVSEKIQTAEFVFDVMNFMQQLQVFQSPFFRI
;
A
#
# COMPACT_ATOMS: atom_id res chain seq x y z
N MET A 1 -25.75 16.81 -42.11
CA MET A 1 -24.57 16.03 -41.67
C MET A 1 -24.76 14.61 -42.18
N SER A 2 -23.70 13.92 -42.63
CA SER A 2 -23.86 12.56 -43.19
C SER A 2 -24.02 11.54 -42.06
N ALA A 3 -24.76 10.46 -42.29
CA ALA A 3 -24.95 9.37 -41.33
C ALA A 3 -23.62 8.75 -40.84
N LEU A 4 -22.57 8.86 -41.66
CA LEU A 4 -21.20 8.47 -41.32
C LEU A 4 -20.60 9.34 -40.21
N ALA A 5 -20.81 10.66 -40.27
CA ALA A 5 -20.31 11.58 -39.24
C ALA A 5 -21.03 11.38 -37.89
N GLU A 6 -22.32 11.08 -37.92
CA GLU A 6 -23.10 10.78 -36.72
C GLU A 6 -22.69 9.44 -36.09
N ALA A 7 -22.38 8.43 -36.90
CA ALA A 7 -21.86 7.15 -36.44
C ALA A 7 -20.47 7.29 -35.80
N GLU A 8 -19.55 8.03 -36.42
CA GLU A 8 -18.22 8.29 -35.86
C GLU A 8 -18.27 9.05 -34.53
N GLU A 9 -19.18 10.02 -34.40
CA GLU A 9 -19.36 10.76 -33.15
C GLU A 9 -19.93 9.86 -32.04
N ALA A 10 -20.90 9.00 -32.38
CA ALA A 10 -21.45 8.02 -31.44
C ALA A 10 -20.39 7.03 -30.95
N GLU A 11 -19.54 6.52 -31.84
CA GLU A 11 -18.44 5.61 -31.48
C GLU A 11 -17.42 6.28 -30.54
N ARG A 12 -17.02 7.53 -30.85
CA ARG A 12 -16.12 8.31 -29.97
C ARG A 12 -16.70 8.51 -28.58
N ARG A 13 -18.00 8.78 -28.49
CA ARG A 13 -18.71 8.97 -27.22
C ARG A 13 -18.74 7.68 -26.40
N ILE A 14 -19.07 6.55 -27.03
CA ILE A 14 -19.07 5.23 -26.38
C ILE A 14 -17.67 4.86 -25.90
N TYR A 15 -16.65 5.11 -26.72
CA TYR A 15 -15.27 4.85 -26.35
C TYR A 15 -14.81 5.71 -25.16
N GLY A 16 -15.11 7.02 -25.18
CA GLY A 16 -14.79 7.92 -24.09
C GLY A 16 -15.42 7.51 -22.76
N GLU A 17 -16.67 7.06 -22.79
CA GLU A 17 -17.37 6.59 -21.58
C GLU A 17 -16.76 5.30 -21.04
N LYS A 18 -16.41 4.33 -21.90
CA LYS A 18 -15.71 3.11 -21.48
C LYS A 18 -14.38 3.41 -20.80
N VAL A 19 -13.59 4.33 -21.37
CA VAL A 19 -12.32 4.77 -20.79
C VAL A 19 -12.55 5.39 -19.41
N ARG A 20 -13.56 6.27 -19.28
CA ARG A 20 -13.89 6.92 -18.01
C ARG A 20 -14.28 5.90 -16.93
N VAL A 21 -15.13 4.94 -17.26
CA VAL A 21 -15.56 3.88 -16.33
C VAL A 21 -14.36 3.02 -15.89
N ALA A 22 -13.50 2.62 -16.82
CA ALA A 22 -12.29 1.87 -16.49
C ALA A 22 -11.36 2.65 -15.56
N GLN A 23 -11.16 3.95 -15.81
CA GLN A 23 -10.34 4.80 -14.94
C GLN A 23 -10.91 4.90 -13.52
N LEU A 24 -12.23 5.03 -13.37
CA LEU A 24 -12.88 5.06 -12.05
C LEU A 24 -12.70 3.75 -11.30
N LEU A 25 -12.89 2.61 -11.98
CA LEU A 25 -12.69 1.28 -11.41
C LEU A 25 -11.23 1.08 -10.96
N ARG A 26 -10.26 1.46 -11.78
CA ARG A 26 -8.83 1.37 -11.45
C ARG A 26 -8.48 2.20 -10.22
N LYS A 27 -8.99 3.43 -10.13
CA LYS A 27 -8.80 4.28 -8.95
C LYS A 27 -9.39 3.64 -7.70
N ASP A 28 -10.62 3.11 -7.77
CA ASP A 28 -11.24 2.40 -6.65
C ASP A 28 -10.41 1.20 -6.18
N ARG A 29 -9.87 0.41 -7.12
CA ARG A 29 -8.99 -0.73 -6.80
C ARG A 29 -7.71 -0.29 -6.10
N VAL A 30 -7.10 0.83 -6.49
CA VAL A 30 -5.93 1.38 -5.77
C VAL A 30 -6.29 1.78 -4.33
N LYS A 31 -7.45 2.42 -4.13
CA LYS A 31 -7.93 2.80 -2.78
C LYS A 31 -8.16 1.55 -1.92
N ARG A 32 -8.86 0.55 -2.46
CA ARG A 32 -9.09 -0.74 -1.77
C ARG A 32 -7.79 -1.46 -1.45
N PHE A 33 -6.82 -1.47 -2.37
CA PHE A 33 -5.49 -2.03 -2.14
C PHE A 33 -4.78 -1.38 -0.95
N LEU A 34 -4.73 -0.05 -0.88
CA LEU A 34 -4.14 0.67 0.26
C LEU A 34 -4.87 0.38 1.57
N ASN A 35 -6.21 0.33 1.55
CA ASN A 35 -7.02 -0.02 2.72
C ASN A 35 -6.78 -1.45 3.20
N PHE A 36 -6.71 -2.43 2.30
CA PHE A 36 -6.41 -3.81 2.67
C PHE A 36 -5.03 -3.95 3.28
N ARG A 37 -4.08 -3.11 2.83
CA ARG A 37 -2.76 -3.01 3.46
C ARG A 37 -2.82 -2.45 4.88
N ALA A 38 -3.57 -1.37 5.09
CA ALA A 38 -3.74 -0.77 6.42
C ALA A 38 -4.44 -1.72 7.41
N LEU A 39 -5.48 -2.41 6.95
CA LEU A 39 -6.32 -3.27 7.79
C LEU A 39 -5.74 -4.67 8.00
N ASN A 40 -4.60 -4.98 7.39
CA ASN A 40 -4.05 -6.33 7.35
C ASN A 40 -5.09 -7.38 6.89
N SER A 41 -5.89 -7.07 5.85
CA SER A 41 -6.82 -8.07 5.31
C SER A 41 -6.03 -9.28 4.81
N GLN A 42 -6.41 -10.47 5.26
CA GLN A 42 -5.81 -11.75 4.89
C GLN A 42 -6.76 -12.59 4.02
N ASP A 43 -7.90 -12.03 3.60
CA ASP A 43 -8.86 -12.74 2.76
C ASP A 43 -8.36 -12.77 1.30
N ARG A 44 -7.77 -13.90 0.93
CA ARG A 44 -7.25 -14.14 -0.42
C ARG A 44 -8.31 -13.93 -1.51
N ALA A 45 -9.58 -14.23 -1.25
CA ALA A 45 -10.64 -14.05 -2.25
C ALA A 45 -10.83 -12.56 -2.55
N GLU A 46 -10.92 -11.72 -1.52
CA GLU A 46 -11.01 -10.26 -1.68
C GLU A 46 -9.79 -9.70 -2.44
N TRP A 47 -8.58 -10.16 -2.09
CA TRP A 47 -7.35 -9.74 -2.77
C TRP A 47 -7.33 -10.15 -4.24
N SER A 48 -7.87 -11.32 -4.57
CA SER A 48 -7.95 -11.81 -5.95
C SER A 48 -8.96 -11.06 -6.81
N GLU A 49 -9.91 -10.32 -6.22
CA GLU A 49 -10.78 -9.40 -6.96
C GLU A 49 -10.03 -8.15 -7.40
N LEU A 50 -9.03 -7.73 -6.63
CA LEU A 50 -8.25 -6.51 -6.84
C LEU A 50 -7.03 -6.73 -7.74
N MET A 51 -6.33 -7.85 -7.56
CA MET A 51 -5.01 -8.10 -8.13
C MET A 51 -4.98 -9.40 -8.94
N GLU A 52 -4.06 -9.46 -9.90
CA GLU A 52 -3.78 -10.70 -10.63
C GLU A 52 -3.12 -11.76 -9.74
N GLN A 53 -3.24 -13.03 -10.12
CA GLN A 53 -2.62 -14.13 -9.38
C GLN A 53 -1.08 -14.06 -9.43
N ASP A 54 -0.53 -13.63 -10.56
CA ASP A 54 0.90 -13.45 -10.84
C ASP A 54 1.37 -11.99 -10.61
N VAL A 55 0.63 -11.23 -9.80
CA VAL A 55 0.93 -9.83 -9.52
C VAL A 55 2.36 -9.62 -9.03
N THR A 56 2.98 -8.52 -9.45
CA THR A 56 4.31 -8.13 -8.96
C THR A 56 4.21 -6.85 -8.13
N LEU A 57 4.67 -6.92 -6.88
CA LEU A 57 4.77 -5.78 -5.98
C LEU A 57 6.25 -5.41 -5.78
N THR A 58 6.60 -4.17 -6.10
CA THR A 58 7.95 -3.62 -5.94
C THR A 58 7.96 -2.60 -4.81
N LEU A 59 8.93 -2.74 -3.91
CA LEU A 59 9.13 -1.90 -2.73
C LEU A 59 10.63 -1.53 -2.66
N PRO A 60 10.99 -0.38 -2.06
CA PRO A 60 12.35 -0.16 -1.62
C PRO A 60 12.75 -1.24 -0.59
N ILE A 61 14.05 -1.51 -0.46
CA ILE A 61 14.55 -2.41 0.59
C ILE A 61 14.28 -1.79 1.96
N THR A 62 13.51 -2.47 2.81
CA THR A 62 13.09 -1.98 4.14
C THR A 62 13.83 -2.72 5.26
N PRO A 63 15.01 -2.26 5.72
CA PRO A 63 15.86 -3.00 6.67
C PRO A 63 15.22 -3.20 8.06
N TYR A 64 14.15 -2.46 8.36
CA TYR A 64 13.36 -2.55 9.59
C TYR A 64 12.23 -3.58 9.54
N ARG A 65 12.07 -4.32 8.42
CA ARG A 65 11.07 -5.38 8.24
C ARG A 65 11.73 -6.65 7.73
N TYR A 66 11.19 -7.80 8.14
CA TYR A 66 11.61 -9.08 7.57
C TYR A 66 11.11 -9.23 6.12
N PHE A 67 12.01 -9.72 5.27
CA PHE A 67 11.72 -10.21 3.93
C PHE A 67 12.77 -11.27 3.53
N PRO A 68 12.40 -12.28 2.74
CA PRO A 68 13.34 -13.29 2.28
C PRO A 68 14.31 -12.74 1.22
N ARG A 69 15.57 -13.20 1.25
CA ARG A 69 16.62 -12.76 0.30
C ARG A 69 16.25 -12.93 -1.17
N ARG A 70 15.42 -13.93 -1.49
CA ARG A 70 14.95 -14.22 -2.86
C ARG A 70 14.14 -13.07 -3.48
N GLU A 71 13.60 -12.17 -2.65
CA GLU A 71 12.86 -11.00 -3.11
C GLU A 71 13.79 -9.84 -3.50
N ILE A 72 15.10 -9.91 -3.25
CA ILE A 72 16.02 -8.83 -3.62
C ILE A 72 16.37 -8.95 -5.11
N ALA A 73 15.98 -7.94 -5.90
CA ALA A 73 16.33 -7.83 -7.31
C ALA A 73 16.63 -6.37 -7.67
N GLN A 74 17.78 -6.12 -8.31
CA GLN A 74 18.15 -4.80 -8.83
C GLN A 74 18.01 -3.66 -7.81
N LEU A 75 18.51 -3.88 -6.58
CA LEU A 75 18.45 -2.93 -5.45
C LEU A 75 17.05 -2.66 -4.89
N ASN A 76 16.02 -3.34 -5.39
CA ASN A 76 14.67 -3.28 -4.87
C ASN A 76 14.26 -4.61 -4.26
N ARG A 77 13.17 -4.56 -3.49
CA ARG A 77 12.44 -5.74 -3.04
C ARG A 77 11.28 -5.99 -4.01
N VAL A 78 11.24 -7.19 -4.58
CA VAL A 78 10.27 -7.63 -5.59
C VAL A 78 9.54 -8.86 -5.08
N VAL A 79 8.29 -8.65 -4.69
CA VAL A 79 7.34 -9.65 -4.20
C VAL A 79 6.52 -10.13 -5.40
N ARG A 80 6.42 -11.45 -5.60
CA ARG A 80 5.78 -12.05 -6.78
C ARG A 80 4.68 -13.01 -6.38
N GLY A 81 3.50 -12.83 -6.96
CA GLY A 81 2.33 -13.64 -6.70
C GLY A 81 1.51 -13.13 -5.52
N LEU A 82 0.21 -13.43 -5.57
CA LEU A 82 -0.77 -12.95 -4.58
C LEU A 82 -0.44 -13.40 -3.15
N ASP A 83 0.00 -14.65 -2.99
CA ASP A 83 0.27 -15.21 -1.66
C ASP A 83 1.48 -14.52 -0.99
N GLU A 84 2.52 -14.17 -1.76
CA GLU A 84 3.67 -13.43 -1.22
C GLU A 84 3.29 -11.98 -0.89
N VAL A 85 2.31 -11.38 -1.59
CA VAL A 85 1.74 -10.06 -1.21
C VAL A 85 1.02 -10.14 0.14
N LEU A 86 0.29 -11.22 0.42
CA LEU A 86 -0.35 -11.41 1.74
C LEU A 86 0.69 -11.56 2.86
N VAL A 87 1.77 -12.30 2.61
CA VAL A 87 2.91 -12.41 3.54
C VAL A 87 3.59 -11.06 3.77
N ASP A 88 3.80 -10.27 2.70
CA ASP A 88 4.28 -8.90 2.83
C ASP A 88 3.32 -8.04 3.66
N ASN A 89 2.01 -8.19 3.47
CA ASN A 89 1.01 -7.45 4.22
C ASN A 89 1.06 -7.78 5.73
N ALA A 90 1.15 -9.06 6.06
CA ALA A 90 1.31 -9.52 7.44
C ALA A 90 2.60 -8.99 8.08
N SER A 91 3.71 -8.94 7.32
CA SER A 91 4.98 -8.35 7.76
C SER A 91 4.85 -6.83 8.03
N LEU A 92 4.00 -6.11 7.29
CA LEU A 92 3.74 -4.69 7.54
C LEU A 92 2.91 -4.49 8.81
N ALA A 93 1.88 -5.31 9.02
CA ALA A 93 1.08 -5.27 10.24
C ALA A 93 1.92 -5.60 11.49
N LEU A 94 2.77 -6.62 11.40
CA LEU A 94 3.68 -7.01 12.47
C LEU A 94 4.65 -5.88 12.84
N LEU A 95 5.14 -5.10 11.87
CA LEU A 95 5.95 -3.92 12.16
C LEU A 95 5.21 -2.94 13.10
N ALA A 96 3.95 -2.62 12.79
CA ALA A 96 3.16 -1.72 13.62
C ALA A 96 2.89 -2.31 15.01
N GLU A 97 2.63 -3.61 15.11
CA GLU A 97 2.50 -4.31 16.38
C GLU A 97 3.80 -4.31 17.19
N CYS A 98 4.96 -4.32 16.56
CA CYS A 98 6.27 -4.31 17.22
C CYS A 98 6.73 -2.93 17.71
N ILE A 99 6.02 -1.84 17.41
CA ILE A 99 6.38 -0.51 17.92
C ILE A 99 6.26 -0.50 19.45
N GLY A 100 7.31 -0.07 20.14
CA GLY A 100 7.37 -0.07 21.61
C GLY A 100 7.64 -1.45 22.23
N GLN A 101 7.96 -2.47 21.41
CA GLN A 101 8.19 -3.84 21.89
C GLN A 101 9.17 -3.88 23.05
N GLY A 102 8.79 -4.64 24.08
CA GLY A 102 9.57 -4.82 25.30
C GLY A 102 9.19 -3.88 26.45
N SER A 103 8.47 -2.78 26.19
CA SER A 103 7.97 -1.88 27.25
C SER A 103 6.79 -2.53 28.03
N PRO A 104 6.58 -2.20 29.31
CA PRO A 104 5.38 -2.62 30.06
C PRO A 104 4.07 -2.15 29.40
N GLN A 105 4.06 -0.92 28.88
CA GLN A 105 2.92 -0.31 28.19
C GLN A 105 2.55 -1.10 26.94
N TRP A 106 3.54 -1.47 26.13
CA TRP A 106 3.34 -2.31 24.95
C TRP A 106 2.72 -3.66 25.33
N ARG A 107 3.26 -4.35 26.34
CA ARG A 107 2.70 -5.64 26.80
C ARG A 107 1.24 -5.52 27.22
N GLN A 108 0.88 -4.41 27.88
CA GLN A 108 -0.50 -4.13 28.27
C GLN A 108 -1.38 -3.81 27.06
N ALA A 109 -0.91 -2.98 26.14
CA ALA A 109 -1.62 -2.59 24.93
C ALA A 109 -1.93 -3.81 24.03
N ILE A 110 -0.96 -4.70 23.82
CA ILE A 110 -1.17 -5.94 23.04
C ILE A 110 -2.23 -6.84 23.68
N LYS A 111 -2.19 -7.02 25.01
CA LYS A 111 -3.23 -7.80 25.74
C LYS A 111 -4.64 -7.21 25.62
N GLN A 112 -4.73 -5.89 25.40
CA GLN A 112 -5.99 -5.17 25.26
C GLN A 112 -6.37 -4.92 23.78
N SER A 113 -5.63 -5.49 22.82
CA SER A 113 -5.83 -5.25 21.38
C SER A 113 -5.79 -3.75 21.01
N MET A 114 -4.94 -2.99 21.69
CA MET A 114 -4.72 -1.55 21.45
C MET A 114 -3.34 -1.28 20.84
N ALA A 115 -2.87 -2.18 19.97
CA ALA A 115 -1.64 -1.99 19.23
C ALA A 115 -1.69 -0.74 18.33
N CYS A 116 -0.54 -0.35 17.78
CA CYS A 116 -0.49 0.71 16.79
C CYS A 116 -1.32 0.35 15.56
N LYS A 117 -1.88 1.35 14.89
CA LYS A 117 -2.71 1.18 13.70
C LYS A 117 -2.05 1.80 12.50
N ILE A 118 -2.21 1.18 11.34
CA ILE A 118 -1.75 1.71 10.06
C ILE A 118 -2.93 2.35 9.35
N GLU A 119 -2.74 3.57 8.86
CA GLU A 119 -3.72 4.32 8.10
C GLU A 119 -3.06 4.87 6.85
N PHE A 120 -3.77 4.84 5.72
CA PHE A 120 -3.31 5.47 4.48
C PHE A 120 -4.18 6.68 4.18
N GLU A 121 -3.53 7.81 3.95
CA GLU A 121 -4.14 9.01 3.39
C GLU A 121 -3.74 9.13 1.91
N TYR A 122 -4.73 9.29 1.05
CA TYR A 122 -4.54 9.44 -0.40
C TYR A 122 -5.62 10.37 -0.97
N PRO A 123 -5.35 11.68 -1.10
CA PRO A 123 -6.34 12.61 -1.63
C PRO A 123 -6.75 12.24 -3.06
N ASP A 124 -8.05 12.25 -3.36
CA ASP A 124 -8.59 11.91 -4.69
C ASP A 124 -8.00 12.76 -5.82
N ALA A 125 -7.66 14.02 -5.52
CA ALA A 125 -7.00 14.94 -6.44
C ALA A 125 -5.59 14.47 -6.86
N HIS A 126 -4.95 13.59 -6.07
CA HIS A 126 -3.62 13.05 -6.35
C HIS A 126 -3.66 11.66 -7.01
N LEU A 127 -4.86 11.09 -7.25
CA LEU A 127 -5.01 9.87 -8.04
C LEU A 127 -5.09 10.23 -9.53
N LEU A 128 -3.97 10.08 -10.21
CA LEU A 128 -3.85 10.30 -11.65
C LEU A 128 -3.98 8.97 -12.38
N CYS A 129 -4.86 8.90 -13.38
CA CYS A 129 -5.01 7.71 -14.22
C CYS A 129 -4.74 8.07 -15.66
N ALA A 130 -3.86 7.31 -16.32
CA ALA A 130 -3.47 7.50 -17.70
C ALA A 130 -3.30 6.12 -18.34
N GLY A 131 -4.14 5.81 -19.33
CA GLY A 131 -4.20 4.46 -19.90
C GLY A 131 -4.43 3.41 -18.81
N ASP A 132 -3.65 2.35 -18.84
CA ASP A 132 -3.63 1.21 -17.91
C ASP A 132 -2.87 1.51 -16.60
N ARG A 133 -2.49 2.76 -16.32
CA ARG A 133 -1.72 3.13 -15.13
C ARG A 133 -2.50 4.04 -14.21
N VAL A 134 -2.30 3.84 -12.91
CA VAL A 134 -2.71 4.78 -11.86
C VAL A 134 -1.50 5.15 -11.02
N MET A 135 -1.28 6.44 -10.85
CA MET A 135 -0.30 6.99 -9.91
C MET A 135 -1.03 7.66 -8.76
N CYS A 136 -0.56 7.43 -7.55
CA CYS A 136 -1.17 7.93 -6.32
C CYS A 136 -0.08 8.41 -5.37
N LYS A 137 -0.14 9.68 -4.97
CA LYS A 137 0.61 10.16 -3.80
C LYS A 137 -0.10 9.67 -2.54
N TYR A 138 0.63 9.04 -1.63
CA TYR A 138 0.08 8.55 -0.37
C TYR A 138 0.91 9.02 0.83
N SER A 139 0.26 9.06 1.98
CA SER A 139 0.88 9.14 3.31
C SER A 139 0.42 7.94 4.11
N MET A 140 1.34 7.12 4.61
CA MET A 140 1.03 6.06 5.56
C MET A 140 1.36 6.56 6.96
N HIS A 141 0.42 6.44 7.87
CA HIS A 141 0.55 6.83 9.27
C HIS A 141 0.49 5.59 10.14
N ILE A 142 1.41 5.50 11.10
CA ILE A 142 1.30 4.59 12.23
C ILE A 142 0.91 5.40 13.46
N THR A 143 -0.30 5.17 13.97
CA THR A 143 -0.94 5.91 15.05
C THR A 143 -1.07 5.07 16.33
N ASN A 144 -1.43 5.70 17.45
CA ASN A 144 -1.50 5.11 18.79
C ASN A 144 -0.14 4.70 19.39
N CYS A 145 0.97 5.28 18.90
CA CYS A 145 2.30 4.94 19.40
C CYS A 145 2.48 5.31 20.88
N GLU A 146 1.78 6.34 21.36
CA GLU A 146 1.77 6.74 22.78
C GLU A 146 1.19 5.65 23.70
N ARG A 147 0.25 4.83 23.19
CA ARG A 147 -0.38 3.74 23.96
C ARG A 147 0.60 2.59 24.23
N VAL A 148 1.61 2.43 23.39
CA VAL A 148 2.65 1.40 23.51
C VAL A 148 3.93 1.91 24.18
N GLY A 149 3.88 3.10 24.78
CA GLY A 149 5.00 3.71 25.49
C GLY A 149 5.88 4.63 24.65
N GLY A 150 5.42 5.02 23.45
CA GLY A 150 6.04 6.10 22.68
C GLY A 150 5.84 7.48 23.33
N PRO A 151 6.61 8.50 22.90
CA PRO A 151 6.42 9.88 23.38
C PRO A 151 4.99 10.40 23.14
N PRO A 152 4.49 11.39 23.92
CA PRO A 152 3.20 12.01 23.65
C PRO A 152 3.15 12.60 22.23
N ASN A 153 2.02 12.45 21.54
CA ASN A 153 1.78 12.93 20.17
C ASN A 153 2.78 12.39 19.13
N SER A 154 3.36 11.23 19.39
CA SER A 154 4.30 10.61 18.45
C SER A 154 3.56 9.71 17.46
N SER A 155 3.97 9.76 16.21
CA SER A 155 3.49 8.91 15.14
C SER A 155 4.64 8.66 14.17
N CYS A 156 4.56 7.56 13.42
CA CYS A 156 5.45 7.37 12.28
C CYS A 156 4.68 7.71 11.01
N THR A 157 5.26 8.55 10.16
CA THR A 157 4.66 8.90 8.88
C THR A 157 5.63 8.59 7.74
N GLN A 158 5.14 7.85 6.75
CA GLN A 158 5.85 7.54 5.52
C GLN A 158 5.11 8.20 4.35
N HIS A 159 5.77 9.11 3.66
CA HIS A 159 5.24 9.70 2.43
C HIS A 159 5.85 9.03 1.22
N GLY A 160 5.04 8.80 0.19
CA GLY A 160 5.52 8.15 -1.02
C GLY A 160 4.61 8.29 -2.22
N MET A 161 5.02 7.63 -3.29
CA MET A 161 4.27 7.45 -4.52
C MET A 161 4.00 5.96 -4.72
N LEU A 162 2.77 5.65 -5.11
CA LEU A 162 2.35 4.33 -5.58
C LEU A 162 2.04 4.42 -7.07
N GLN A 163 2.64 3.55 -7.87
CA GLN A 163 2.30 3.35 -9.27
C GLN A 163 1.73 1.95 -9.45
N CYS A 164 0.53 1.85 -10.01
CA CYS A 164 -0.09 0.58 -10.37
C CYS A 164 -0.27 0.49 -11.88
N THR A 165 0.01 -0.68 -12.45
CA THR A 165 -0.35 -1.04 -13.84
C THR A 165 -1.43 -2.11 -13.81
N PHE A 166 -2.40 -1.97 -14.69
CA PHE A 166 -3.60 -2.81 -14.75
C PHE A 166 -3.60 -3.69 -15.98
N ASN A 167 -4.07 -4.92 -15.82
CA ASN A 167 -4.33 -5.78 -16.97
C ASN A 167 -5.50 -5.20 -17.79
N PRO A 168 -5.33 -4.94 -19.10
CA PRO A 168 -6.36 -4.31 -19.93
C PRO A 168 -7.66 -5.12 -20.11
N VAL A 169 -7.65 -6.41 -19.79
CA VAL A 169 -8.79 -7.31 -19.97
C VAL A 169 -9.54 -7.51 -18.66
N SER A 170 -8.82 -7.83 -17.58
CA SER A 170 -9.44 -8.10 -16.26
C SER A 170 -9.64 -6.84 -15.41
N GLU A 171 -9.01 -5.73 -15.80
CA GLU A 171 -8.91 -4.49 -15.05
C GLU A 171 -8.26 -4.64 -13.66
N LYS A 172 -7.58 -5.76 -13.38
CA LYS A 172 -6.92 -6.05 -12.09
C LYS A 172 -5.51 -5.50 -12.06
N ILE A 173 -5.01 -5.23 -10.86
CA ILE A 173 -3.64 -4.77 -10.65
C ILE A 173 -2.69 -5.90 -11.05
N GLN A 174 -1.87 -5.66 -12.06
CA GLN A 174 -0.83 -6.58 -12.52
C GLN A 174 0.54 -6.24 -11.91
N THR A 175 0.81 -4.95 -11.73
CA THR A 175 2.01 -4.49 -11.01
C THR A 175 1.66 -3.34 -10.06
N ALA A 176 2.35 -3.29 -8.92
CA ALA A 176 2.28 -2.20 -7.96
C ALA A 176 3.70 -1.85 -7.50
N GLU A 177 4.06 -0.57 -7.55
CA GLU A 177 5.40 -0.10 -7.19
C GLU A 177 5.28 1.04 -6.18
N PHE A 178 5.87 0.85 -5.01
CA PHE A 178 5.99 1.87 -3.98
C PHE A 178 7.35 2.54 -4.07
N VAL A 179 7.37 3.86 -3.91
CA VAL A 179 8.58 4.66 -3.79
C VAL A 179 8.41 5.57 -2.59
N PHE A 180 9.33 5.51 -1.63
CA PHE A 180 9.33 6.34 -0.42
C PHE A 180 10.72 6.40 0.19
N ASP A 181 10.93 7.37 1.10
CA ASP A 181 12.18 7.51 1.84
C ASP A 181 12.25 6.52 3.01
N VAL A 182 12.98 5.43 2.79
CA VAL A 182 13.23 4.36 3.77
C VAL A 182 13.97 4.90 4.99
N MET A 183 14.94 5.78 4.79
CA MET A 183 15.84 6.25 5.85
C MET A 183 15.11 7.20 6.79
N ASN A 184 14.32 8.12 6.24
CA ASN A 184 13.46 8.99 7.04
C ASN A 184 12.49 8.17 7.91
N PHE A 185 11.83 7.16 7.33
CA PHE A 185 10.91 6.32 8.09
C PHE A 185 11.63 5.47 9.16
N MET A 186 12.81 4.95 8.85
CA MET A 186 13.64 4.20 9.80
C MET A 186 14.07 5.07 11.00
N GLN A 187 14.46 6.32 10.77
CA GLN A 187 14.82 7.25 11.84
C GLN A 187 13.63 7.52 12.78
N GLN A 188 12.42 7.63 12.24
CA GLN A 188 11.21 7.77 13.05
C GLN A 188 10.96 6.52 13.91
N LEU A 189 11.11 5.32 13.35
CA LEU A 189 10.94 4.06 14.09
C LEU A 189 11.95 3.91 15.23
N GLN A 190 13.19 4.40 15.07
CA GLN A 190 14.24 4.35 16.09
C GLN A 190 13.87 5.12 17.36
N VAL A 191 13.00 6.13 17.29
CA VAL A 191 12.50 6.86 18.47
C VAL A 191 11.73 5.95 19.42
N PHE A 192 11.12 4.88 18.90
CA PHE A 192 10.27 3.96 19.65
C PHE A 192 10.99 2.70 20.13
N GLN A 193 12.25 2.52 19.74
CA GLN A 193 13.03 1.40 20.21
C GLN A 193 13.50 1.66 21.64
N SER A 194 13.25 0.70 22.53
CA SER A 194 13.77 0.72 23.89
C SER A 194 15.29 0.94 23.88
N PRO A 195 15.87 1.71 24.82
CA PRO A 195 17.31 1.96 24.89
C PRO A 195 18.17 0.68 24.93
N PHE A 196 17.59 -0.47 25.24
CA PHE A 196 18.24 -1.78 25.17
C PHE A 196 18.57 -2.27 23.74
N PHE A 197 18.01 -1.65 22.70
CA PHE A 197 18.24 -2.01 21.29
C PHE A 197 19.10 -0.99 20.52
N ARG A 198 19.73 -0.03 21.22
CA ARG A 198 20.77 0.80 20.61
C ARG A 198 22.03 -0.08 20.47
N ILE A 199 22.29 -0.53 19.24
CA ILE A 199 23.56 -1.18 18.85
C ILE A 199 24.70 -0.19 19.08
#